data_AF-A0A3A2Z8W5-F1
#
_entry.id   AF-A0A3A2Z8W5-F1
#
_cell.length_a   1.000
_cell.length_b   1.000
_cell.length_c   1.000
_cell.angle_alpha   90.00
_cell.angle_beta   90.00
_cell.angle_gamma   90.00
#
_symmetry.space_group_name_H-M   'P 1'
#
loop_
_entity.id
_entity.type
_entity.pdbx_description
1 polymer ?
#
loop_
_entity_poly.entity_id
_entity_poly.type
_entity_poly.pdbx_seq_one_letter_code
_entity_poly.pdbx_strand_id
1 'polypeptide(L)'
;MTRKRRLLGNKEITFSDAKEQELNILHQLGYYEQQIQFFAHLRDREDWMKAIVAHHLGLRSSAACHVAEEESWLHGSFNVCVPITIDCWNRKRVLRFPLPYRIGEAIRPGNGDEKIRCEAGTYAWLQGYCPDIPIPHLYGFGLSTGETVGGQAPLLSGFIN
;
A
#
# COMPACT_ATOMS: atom_id res chain seq x y z
N MET A 1 1.20 28.64 -26.89
CA MET A 1 0.90 28.04 -25.57
C MET A 1 1.82 26.86 -25.35
N THR A 2 2.52 26.81 -24.22
CA THR A 2 3.41 25.69 -23.88
C THR A 2 2.57 24.50 -23.41
N ARG A 3 2.67 23.35 -24.10
CA ARG A 3 1.91 22.14 -23.74
C ARG A 3 2.45 21.58 -22.43
N LYS A 4 1.57 21.44 -21.43
CA LYS A 4 1.88 20.84 -20.13
C LYS A 4 1.40 19.41 -20.04
N ARG A 5 2.09 18.60 -19.25
CA ARG A 5 1.71 17.23 -18.89
C ARG A 5 1.68 17.06 -17.37
N ARG A 6 0.85 16.15 -16.87
CA ARG A 6 0.72 15.88 -15.43
C ARG A 6 1.73 14.82 -14.98
N LEU A 7 2.29 15.03 -13.81
CA LEU A 7 3.09 14.09 -13.03
C LEU A 7 2.38 13.81 -11.70
N LEU A 8 2.94 12.89 -10.91
CA LEU A 8 2.43 12.59 -9.57
C LEU A 8 2.43 13.83 -8.66
N GLY A 9 1.49 13.86 -7.71
CA GLY A 9 1.30 14.98 -6.79
C GLY A 9 0.75 16.23 -7.46
N ASN A 10 -0.03 16.08 -8.53
CA ASN A 10 -0.62 17.17 -9.31
C ASN A 10 0.41 18.17 -9.87
N LYS A 11 1.66 17.73 -10.05
CA LYS A 11 2.71 18.53 -10.66
C LYS A 11 2.50 18.59 -12.17
N GLU A 12 2.85 19.71 -12.77
CA GLU A 12 2.85 19.88 -14.22
C GLU A 12 4.29 20.01 -14.72
N ILE A 13 4.57 19.47 -15.90
CA ILE A 13 5.88 19.56 -16.54
C ILE A 13 5.74 20.00 -17.99
N THR A 14 6.62 20.89 -18.43
CA THR A 14 6.79 21.27 -19.85
C THR A 14 7.94 20.49 -20.49
N PHE A 15 8.02 20.52 -21.82
CA PHE A 15 9.16 19.91 -22.52
C PHE A 15 10.50 20.53 -22.10
N SER A 16 10.57 21.85 -21.93
CA SER A 16 11.80 22.53 -21.49
C SER A 16 12.22 22.07 -20.10
N ASP A 17 11.29 21.97 -19.14
CA ASP A 17 11.58 21.47 -17.79
C ASP A 17 12.03 20.01 -17.80
N ALA A 18 11.51 19.20 -18.72
CA ALA A 18 11.87 17.79 -18.85
C ALA A 18 13.29 17.60 -19.41
N LYS A 19 13.79 18.51 -20.26
CA LYS A 19 15.15 18.44 -20.82
C LYS A 19 16.23 18.67 -19.76
N GLU A 20 15.91 19.45 -18.73
CA GLU A 20 16.83 19.78 -17.63
C GLU A 20 16.82 18.71 -16.52
N GLN A 21 16.04 17.64 -16.65
CA GLN A 21 15.93 16.58 -15.64
C GLN A 21 16.62 15.28 -16.10
N GLU A 22 17.49 14.75 -15.24
CA GLU A 22 18.11 13.43 -15.42
C GLU A 22 17.17 12.28 -14.97
N LEU A 23 15.88 12.40 -15.25
CA LEU A 23 14.87 11.42 -14.90
C LEU A 23 14.18 10.91 -16.16
N ASN A 24 13.71 9.66 -16.14
CA ASN A 24 12.88 9.14 -17.22
C ASN A 24 11.46 9.72 -17.15
N ILE A 25 11.30 10.96 -17.61
CA ILE A 25 10.02 11.69 -17.60
C ILE A 25 8.95 10.92 -18.38
N LEU A 26 9.31 10.29 -19.50
CA LEU A 26 8.35 9.49 -20.29
C LEU A 26 7.70 8.38 -19.45
N HIS A 27 8.50 7.71 -18.63
CA HIS A 27 7.98 6.71 -17.70
C HIS A 27 7.12 7.34 -16.59
N GLN A 28 7.54 8.48 -16.03
CA GLN A 28 6.79 9.15 -14.96
C GLN A 28 5.43 9.71 -15.40
N LEU A 29 5.29 10.07 -16.68
CA LEU A 29 4.02 10.52 -17.23
C LEU A 29 2.92 9.45 -17.15
N GLY A 30 3.29 8.15 -17.17
CA GLY A 30 2.35 7.05 -17.03
C GLY A 30 1.82 6.87 -15.61
N TYR A 31 2.58 7.30 -14.59
CA TYR A 31 2.24 7.05 -13.19
C TYR A 31 0.95 7.74 -12.75
N TYR A 32 0.62 8.91 -13.32
CA TYR A 32 -0.57 9.66 -12.92
C TYR A 32 -1.85 8.88 -13.19
N GLU A 33 -1.98 8.33 -14.40
CA GLU A 33 -3.14 7.54 -14.78
C GLU A 33 -3.17 6.19 -14.05
N GLN A 34 -2.01 5.52 -13.92
CA GLN A 34 -1.90 4.26 -13.19
C GLN A 34 -2.25 4.41 -11.70
N GLN A 35 -1.91 5.55 -11.08
CA GLN A 35 -2.31 5.86 -9.71
C GLN A 35 -3.82 5.99 -9.60
N ILE A 36 -4.47 6.77 -10.48
CA ILE A 36 -5.92 6.95 -10.47
C ILE A 36 -6.63 5.59 -10.61
N GLN A 37 -6.19 4.76 -11.56
CA GLN A 37 -6.75 3.43 -11.78
C GLN A 37 -6.58 2.53 -10.56
N PHE A 38 -5.39 2.53 -9.93
CA PHE A 38 -5.12 1.70 -8.77
C PHE A 38 -5.90 2.14 -7.53
N PHE A 39 -6.04 3.44 -7.27
CA PHE A 39 -6.81 3.95 -6.14
C PHE A 39 -8.31 3.68 -6.31
N ALA A 40 -8.85 3.89 -7.52
CA ALA A 40 -10.23 3.50 -7.84
C ALA A 40 -10.45 2.01 -7.60
N HIS A 41 -9.50 1.17 -8.01
CA HIS A 41 -9.56 -0.27 -7.81
C HIS A 41 -9.55 -0.70 -6.32
N LEU A 42 -8.78 -0.01 -5.48
CA LEU A 42 -8.79 -0.24 -4.03
C LEU A 42 -10.12 0.19 -3.41
N ARG A 43 -10.64 1.35 -3.82
CA ARG A 43 -11.93 1.86 -3.35
C ARG A 43 -13.08 0.90 -3.67
N ASP A 44 -13.10 0.35 -4.88
CA ASP A 44 -14.11 -0.62 -5.30
C ASP A 44 -14.02 -1.96 -4.54
N ARG A 45 -12.98 -2.14 -3.72
CA ARG A 45 -12.70 -3.36 -2.92
C ARG A 45 -12.72 -3.11 -1.42
N GLU A 46 -13.45 -2.10 -0.97
CA GLU A 46 -13.59 -1.79 0.45
C GLU A 46 -14.07 -3.00 1.28
N ASP A 47 -15.14 -3.67 0.85
CA ASP A 47 -15.69 -4.83 1.56
C ASP A 47 -14.70 -5.99 1.63
N TRP A 48 -13.90 -6.16 0.58
CA TRP A 48 -12.82 -7.14 0.54
C TRP A 48 -11.74 -6.78 1.57
N MET A 49 -11.33 -5.52 1.67
CA MET A 49 -10.38 -5.07 2.70
C MET A 49 -10.91 -5.32 4.13
N LYS A 50 -12.20 -5.06 4.37
CA LYS A 50 -12.85 -5.32 5.67
C LYS A 50 -12.85 -6.81 6.01
N ALA A 51 -13.27 -7.66 5.06
CA ALA A 51 -13.31 -9.12 5.24
C ALA A 51 -11.94 -9.70 5.60
N ILE A 52 -10.93 -9.19 4.92
CA ILE A 52 -9.55 -9.57 5.11
C ILE A 52 -9.02 -9.16 6.48
N VAL A 53 -9.20 -7.91 6.87
CA VAL A 53 -8.71 -7.42 8.16
C VAL A 53 -9.43 -8.11 9.31
N ALA A 54 -10.73 -8.36 9.17
CA ALA A 54 -11.48 -9.16 10.13
C ALA A 54 -10.89 -10.57 10.27
N HIS A 55 -10.56 -11.22 9.17
CA HIS A 55 -9.95 -12.55 9.19
C HIS A 55 -8.60 -12.57 9.92
N HIS A 56 -7.67 -11.69 9.54
CA HIS A 56 -6.33 -11.61 10.15
C HIS A 56 -6.34 -11.27 11.64
N LEU A 57 -7.35 -10.52 12.08
CA LEU A 57 -7.49 -10.10 13.48
C LEU A 57 -8.42 -11.01 14.28
N GLY A 58 -8.93 -12.09 13.68
CA GLY A 58 -9.84 -13.05 14.33
C GLY A 58 -11.19 -12.44 14.73
N LEU A 59 -11.64 -11.41 14.01
CA LEU A 59 -12.93 -10.77 14.26
C LEU A 59 -14.07 -11.64 13.72
N ARG A 60 -15.19 -11.68 14.44
CA ARG A 60 -16.37 -12.49 14.06
C ARG A 60 -17.11 -11.94 12.85
N SER A 61 -16.96 -10.65 12.53
CA SER A 61 -17.66 -9.99 11.45
C SER A 61 -16.81 -8.87 10.86
N SER A 62 -16.83 -8.73 9.54
CA SER A 62 -16.22 -7.63 8.80
C SER A 62 -16.93 -6.30 9.01
N ALA A 63 -18.18 -6.31 9.49
CA ALA A 63 -18.94 -5.09 9.81
C ALA A 63 -18.30 -4.27 10.95
N ALA A 64 -17.44 -4.90 11.76
CA ALA A 64 -16.68 -4.20 12.81
C ALA A 64 -15.47 -3.42 12.26
N CYS A 65 -15.13 -3.57 10.97
CA CYS A 65 -14.01 -2.89 10.33
C CYS A 65 -14.50 -1.73 9.45
N HIS A 66 -13.94 -0.54 9.68
CA HIS A 66 -14.24 0.67 8.91
C HIS A 66 -12.99 1.14 8.20
N VAL A 67 -13.02 1.07 6.87
CA VAL A 67 -11.96 1.62 6.01
C VAL A 67 -12.08 3.14 6.02
N ALA A 68 -10.97 3.84 6.19
CA ALA A 68 -10.97 5.30 6.12
C ALA A 68 -11.21 5.78 4.68
N GLU A 69 -11.77 6.98 4.55
CA GLU A 69 -11.93 7.68 3.27
C GLU A 69 -10.59 7.84 2.52
N GLU A 70 -10.63 7.87 1.19
CA GLU A 70 -9.45 7.90 0.31
C GLU A 70 -8.52 9.09 0.62
N GLU A 71 -9.09 10.25 1.00
CA GLU A 71 -8.35 11.45 1.37
C GLU A 71 -7.48 11.26 2.63
N SER A 72 -7.83 10.27 3.45
CA SER A 72 -7.09 9.90 4.67
C SER A 72 -6.03 8.80 4.41
N TRP A 73 -5.94 8.28 3.18
CA TRP A 73 -4.94 7.26 2.85
C TRP A 73 -3.55 7.88 2.79
N LEU A 74 -2.58 7.22 3.43
CA LEU A 74 -1.21 7.68 3.42
C LEU A 74 -0.48 6.97 2.29
N HIS A 75 0.01 7.69 1.29
CA HIS A 75 0.78 7.05 0.21
C HIS A 75 2.15 7.68 0.05
N GLY A 76 3.16 6.82 0.02
CA GLY A 76 4.54 7.19 -0.27
C GLY A 76 4.90 6.95 -1.73
N SER A 77 6.20 6.82 -1.98
CA SER A 77 6.72 6.51 -3.32
C SER A 77 6.47 5.07 -3.77
N PHE A 78 6.24 4.13 -2.85
CA PHE A 78 6.21 2.69 -3.17
C PHE A 78 5.04 1.94 -2.54
N ASN A 79 4.32 2.55 -1.60
CA ASN A 79 3.21 1.92 -0.91
C ASN A 79 2.09 2.93 -0.68
N VAL A 80 0.87 2.42 -0.63
CA VAL A 80 -0.29 3.09 -0.04
C VAL A 80 -0.68 2.35 1.24
N CYS A 81 -1.02 3.11 2.26
CA CYS A 81 -1.44 2.67 3.57
C CYS A 81 -2.90 3.10 3.76
N VAL A 82 -3.77 2.12 3.91
CA VAL A 82 -5.21 2.29 4.14
C VAL A 82 -5.46 2.14 5.64
N PRO A 83 -5.80 3.22 6.37
CA PRO A 83 -6.16 3.13 7.78
C PRO A 83 -7.50 2.41 7.94
N ILE A 84 -7.57 1.50 8.91
CA ILE A 84 -8.76 0.73 9.24
C ILE A 84 -9.04 0.88 10.74
N THR A 85 -10.23 1.34 11.06
CA THR A 85 -10.73 1.47 12.45
C THR A 85 -11.55 0.23 12.79
N ILE A 86 -11.48 -0.22 14.04
CA ILE A 86 -12.23 -1.39 14.53
C ILE A 86 -13.06 -0.94 15.73
N ASP A 87 -14.37 -1.15 15.70
CA ASP A 87 -15.33 -0.56 16.66
C ASP A 87 -14.95 -0.76 18.14
N CYS A 88 -14.38 -1.92 18.46
CA CYS A 88 -14.07 -2.30 19.84
C CYS A 88 -12.64 -1.96 20.26
N TRP A 89 -11.82 -1.39 19.36
CA TRP A 89 -10.39 -1.22 19.58
C TRP A 89 -10.00 0.26 19.57
N ASN A 90 -9.23 0.68 20.57
CA ASN A 90 -8.76 2.06 20.70
C ASN A 90 -7.67 2.46 19.69
N ARG A 91 -7.23 1.54 18.82
CA ARG A 91 -6.12 1.76 17.88
C ARG A 91 -6.49 1.34 16.47
N LYS A 92 -6.12 2.18 15.50
CA LYS A 92 -6.24 1.88 14.07
C LYS A 92 -5.26 0.78 13.66
N ARG A 93 -5.59 0.06 12.59
CA ARG A 93 -4.70 -0.82 11.85
C ARG A 93 -4.43 -0.20 10.47
N VAL A 94 -3.35 -0.62 9.83
CA VAL A 94 -2.98 -0.16 8.51
C VAL A 94 -2.82 -1.36 7.60
N LEU A 95 -3.63 -1.38 6.56
CA LEU A 95 -3.45 -2.29 5.45
C LEU A 95 -2.53 -1.61 4.42
N ARG A 96 -1.39 -2.23 4.12
CA ARG A 96 -0.40 -1.68 3.19
C ARG A 96 -0.41 -2.42 1.86
N PHE A 97 -0.48 -1.67 0.78
CA PHE A 97 -0.36 -2.19 -0.59
C PHE A 97 0.89 -1.63 -1.25
N PRO A 98 1.69 -2.45 -1.94
CA PRO A 98 2.70 -1.92 -2.85
C PRO A 98 2.01 -1.19 -4.02
N LEU A 99 2.64 -0.13 -4.53
CA LEU A 99 2.18 0.60 -5.71
C LEU A 99 2.73 -0.09 -6.96
N PRO A 100 1.95 -0.87 -7.72
CA PRO A 100 2.46 -1.73 -8.80
C PRO A 100 3.21 -0.94 -9.89
N TYR A 101 2.75 0.29 -10.17
CA TYR A 101 3.37 1.21 -11.11
C TYR A 101 4.71 1.78 -10.63
N ARG A 102 5.10 1.58 -9.37
CA ARG A 102 6.36 2.07 -8.78
C ARG A 102 7.40 0.97 -8.54
N ILE A 103 7.01 -0.29 -8.69
CA ILE A 103 7.85 -1.45 -8.38
C ILE A 103 8.17 -2.30 -9.62
N GLY A 104 7.79 -1.82 -10.81
CA GLY A 104 8.06 -2.51 -12.06
C GLY A 104 7.28 -3.82 -12.24
N GLU A 105 6.13 -3.97 -11.57
CA GLU A 105 5.30 -5.18 -11.64
C GLU A 105 4.89 -5.54 -13.07
N ALA A 106 4.55 -4.52 -13.89
CA ALA A 106 4.20 -4.71 -15.29
C ALA A 106 5.38 -5.19 -16.17
N ILE A 107 6.63 -4.89 -15.76
CA ILE A 107 7.84 -5.28 -16.50
C ILE A 107 8.30 -6.67 -16.05
N ARG A 108 8.23 -6.93 -14.74
CA ARG A 108 8.61 -8.20 -14.12
C ARG A 108 7.54 -8.59 -13.09
N PRO A 109 6.57 -9.43 -13.49
CA PRO A 109 5.55 -9.94 -12.59
C PRO A 109 6.17 -10.66 -11.38
N GLY A 110 5.59 -10.47 -10.20
CA GLY A 110 6.06 -11.02 -8.93
C GLY A 110 6.97 -10.10 -8.12
N ASN A 111 7.32 -8.91 -8.64
CA ASN A 111 8.06 -7.90 -7.86
C ASN A 111 7.27 -7.43 -6.63
N GLY A 112 5.93 -7.39 -6.72
CA GLY A 112 5.05 -7.06 -5.61
C GLY A 112 5.14 -8.08 -4.48
N ASP A 113 5.05 -9.36 -4.83
CA ASP A 113 5.16 -10.46 -3.88
C ASP A 113 6.55 -10.51 -3.24
N GLU A 114 7.59 -10.31 -4.05
CA GLU A 114 8.96 -10.25 -3.55
C GLU A 114 9.16 -9.10 -2.55
N LYS A 115 8.60 -7.93 -2.83
CA LYS A 115 8.60 -6.80 -1.92
C LYS A 115 7.87 -7.12 -0.61
N ILE A 116 6.69 -7.75 -0.70
CA ILE A 116 5.91 -8.12 0.49
C ILE A 116 6.67 -9.14 1.34
N ARG A 117 7.27 -10.17 0.73
CA ARG A 117 8.06 -11.19 1.43
C ARG A 117 9.27 -10.57 2.13
N CYS A 118 10.02 -9.70 1.45
CA CYS A 118 11.15 -9.00 2.04
C CYS A 118 10.74 -8.17 3.26
N GLU A 119 9.65 -7.42 3.15
CA GLU A 119 9.15 -6.59 4.25
C GLU A 119 8.66 -7.45 5.43
N ALA A 120 7.88 -8.50 5.15
CA ALA A 120 7.40 -9.43 6.16
C ALA A 120 8.55 -10.14 6.90
N GLY A 121 9.57 -10.60 6.16
CA GLY A 121 10.77 -11.19 6.74
C GLY A 121 11.53 -10.22 7.64
N THR A 122 11.60 -8.94 7.25
CA THR A 122 12.23 -7.89 8.07
C THR A 122 11.46 -7.66 9.37
N TYR A 123 10.13 -7.57 9.31
CA TYR A 123 9.29 -7.46 10.51
C TYR A 123 9.45 -8.68 11.43
N ALA A 124 9.37 -9.90 10.89
CA ALA A 124 9.50 -11.12 11.68
C ALA A 124 10.87 -11.20 12.37
N TRP A 125 11.94 -10.81 11.67
CA TRP A 125 13.28 -10.74 12.24
C TRP A 125 13.36 -9.72 13.37
N LEU A 126 12.92 -8.48 13.13
CA LEU A 126 12.99 -7.42 14.14
C LEU A 126 12.13 -7.73 15.38
N GLN A 127 10.94 -8.28 15.19
CA GLN A 127 10.05 -8.68 16.29
C GLN A 127 10.64 -9.83 17.12
N GLY A 128 11.36 -10.77 16.50
CA GLY A 128 11.96 -11.91 17.18
C GLY A 128 13.29 -11.59 17.87
N TYR A 129 14.10 -10.69 17.30
CA TYR A 129 15.50 -10.48 17.71
C TYR A 129 15.80 -9.08 18.25
N CYS A 130 14.90 -8.12 18.07
CA CYS A 130 15.09 -6.73 18.51
C CYS A 130 13.83 -6.18 19.22
N PRO A 131 13.34 -6.85 20.30
CA PRO A 131 12.07 -6.48 20.93
C PRO A 131 12.06 -5.09 21.56
N ASP A 132 13.23 -4.55 21.90
CA ASP A 132 13.37 -3.21 22.48
C ASP A 132 13.30 -2.09 21.42
N ILE A 133 13.38 -2.41 20.13
CA ILE A 133 13.23 -1.43 19.06
C ILE A 133 11.74 -1.23 18.79
N PRO A 134 11.20 -0.01 18.99
CA PRO A 134 9.79 0.25 18.76
C PRO A 134 9.50 0.22 17.26
N ILE A 135 8.87 -0.86 16.81
CA ILE A 135 8.36 -1.00 15.44
C ILE A 135 6.85 -1.30 15.45
N PRO A 136 6.13 -0.96 14.37
CA PRO A 136 4.76 -1.43 14.19
C PRO A 136 4.67 -2.96 14.29
N HIS A 137 3.56 -3.47 14.82
CA HIS A 137 3.34 -4.91 14.86
C HIS A 137 2.84 -5.40 13.50
N LEU A 138 3.49 -6.40 12.90
CA LEU A 138 2.99 -7.13 11.74
C LEU A 138 1.97 -8.19 12.19
N TYR A 139 0.73 -8.07 11.75
CA TYR A 139 -0.34 -9.02 12.09
C TYR A 139 -0.46 -10.15 11.06
N GLY A 140 -0.15 -9.85 9.80
CA GLY A 140 -0.16 -10.84 8.74
C GLY A 140 0.16 -10.22 7.39
N PHE A 141 0.32 -11.09 6.39
CA PHE A 141 0.58 -10.72 5.01
C PHE A 141 0.10 -11.82 4.08
N GLY A 142 0.20 -11.55 2.78
CA GLY A 142 -0.42 -12.33 1.74
C GLY A 142 -0.01 -11.81 0.39
N LEU A 143 0.02 -12.75 -0.55
CA LEU A 143 0.65 -12.62 -1.85
C LEU A 143 -0.39 -12.67 -2.97
N SER A 144 0.02 -12.29 -4.17
CA SER A 144 -0.83 -12.32 -5.38
C SER A 144 -1.32 -13.73 -5.72
N THR A 145 -0.58 -14.77 -5.30
CA THR A 145 -0.93 -16.19 -5.44
C THR A 145 -2.07 -16.64 -4.54
N GLY A 146 -2.49 -15.81 -3.58
CA GLY A 146 -3.41 -16.19 -2.52
C GLY A 146 -2.75 -16.96 -1.38
N GLU A 147 -1.42 -17.11 -1.38
CA GLU A 147 -0.63 -17.62 -0.25
C GLU A 147 -0.60 -16.59 0.88
N THR A 148 -0.65 -17.08 2.12
CA THR A 148 -0.90 -16.24 3.29
C THR A 148 -0.27 -16.78 4.56
N VAL A 149 0.10 -15.87 5.45
CA VAL A 149 0.39 -16.17 6.86
C VAL A 149 -0.52 -15.26 7.68
N GLY A 150 -1.47 -15.87 8.39
CA GLY A 150 -2.57 -15.15 9.06
C GLY A 150 -3.81 -14.90 8.19
N GLY A 151 -3.78 -15.22 6.88
CA GLY A 151 -4.92 -15.12 5.94
C GLY A 151 -4.73 -14.19 4.74
N GLN A 152 -5.72 -14.08 3.83
CA GLN A 152 -5.57 -13.33 2.56
C GLN A 152 -5.49 -11.83 2.83
N ALA A 153 -4.34 -11.18 2.67
CA ALA A 153 -4.19 -9.71 2.69
C ALA A 153 -2.79 -9.30 2.27
N PRO A 154 -2.53 -8.17 1.64
CA PRO A 154 -1.19 -7.59 1.70
C PRO A 154 -0.89 -7.11 3.13
N LEU A 155 0.36 -6.72 3.38
CA LEU A 155 0.92 -6.52 4.72
C LEU A 155 0.02 -5.70 5.67
N LEU A 156 -0.46 -6.32 6.75
CA LEU A 156 -1.27 -5.70 7.80
C LEU A 156 -0.36 -5.32 8.97
N SER A 157 -0.13 -4.03 9.16
CA SER A 157 0.67 -3.50 10.29
C SER A 157 -0.19 -2.66 11.22
N GLY A 158 0.11 -2.64 12.52
CA GLY A 158 -0.56 -1.75 13.48
C GLY A 158 0.45 -0.88 14.23
N PHE A 159 0.08 0.38 14.46
CA PHE A 159 0.88 1.29 15.28
C PHE A 159 0.69 0.98 16.76
N ILE A 160 1.81 0.88 17.48
CA ILE A 160 1.84 0.97 18.94
C ILE A 160 2.14 2.44 19.22
N ASN A 161 1.12 3.21 19.62
CA ASN A 161 1.33 4.47 20.34
C ASN A 161 1.46 4.16 21.82
#